data_AF-A0A7C2NUV2-F1
#
_entry.id   AF-A0A7C2NUV2-F1
#
_cell.length_a   1.000
_cell.length_b   1.000
_cell.length_c   1.000
_cell.angle_alpha   90.00
_cell.angle_beta   90.00
_cell.angle_gamma   90.00
#
_symmetry.space_group_name_H-M   'P 1'
#
loop_
_entity.id
_entity.type
_entity.pdbx_description
1 polymer ?
#
loop_
_entity_poly.entity_id
_entity_poly.type
_entity_poly.pdbx_seq_one_letter_code
_entity_poly.pdbx_strand_id
1 'polypeptide(L)'
;MEKDFWQTYKGKGVVVLGVAVWAEGDAFQRAREFVGKHKLTYTVLVDASEDGKVAQLYGVVGVPTNVVIGKDGKIRYLKAGFDEEGLKKAIEEALKVQ
;
A
#
# COMPACT_ATOMS: atom_id res chain seq x y z
N MET A 1 -3.33 8.20 3.83
CA MET A 1 -3.27 7.40 2.57
C MET A 1 -4.29 7.85 1.54
N GLU A 2 -5.60 7.82 1.83
CA GLU A 2 -6.65 8.27 0.89
C GLU A 2 -6.44 9.72 0.42
N LYS A 3 -6.52 10.69 1.34
CA LYS A 3 -6.42 12.12 0.99
C LYS A 3 -5.00 12.50 0.55
N ASP A 4 -4.01 12.22 1.39
CA ASP A 4 -2.67 12.82 1.23
C ASP A 4 -1.85 12.18 0.11
N PHE A 5 -2.18 10.94 -0.29
CA PHE A 5 -1.43 10.21 -1.31
C PHE A 5 -2.31 9.82 -2.49
N TRP A 6 -3.37 9.06 -2.28
CA TRP A 6 -4.19 8.61 -3.41
C TRP A 6 -4.82 9.79 -4.15
N GLN A 7 -5.58 10.65 -3.49
CA GLN A 7 -6.20 11.80 -4.16
C GLN A 7 -5.15 12.80 -4.67
N THR A 8 -4.03 12.97 -3.97
CA THR A 8 -2.93 13.87 -4.39
C THR A 8 -2.24 13.43 -5.68
N TYR A 9 -2.02 12.13 -5.85
CA TYR A 9 -1.21 11.58 -6.95
C TYR A 9 -1.99 10.79 -7.99
N LYS A 10 -3.29 10.51 -7.77
CA LYS A 10 -4.17 9.90 -8.77
C LYS A 10 -4.13 10.72 -10.06
N GLY A 11 -3.93 10.04 -11.19
CA GLY A 11 -3.78 10.68 -12.49
C GLY A 11 -2.40 11.27 -12.78
N LYS A 12 -1.46 11.25 -11.82
CA LYS A 12 -0.07 11.71 -11.99
C LYS A 12 0.92 10.56 -12.18
N GLY A 13 0.43 9.38 -12.57
CA GLY A 13 1.25 8.18 -12.76
C GLY A 13 1.52 7.39 -11.48
N VAL A 14 0.77 7.61 -10.41
CA VAL A 14 0.81 6.81 -9.17
C VAL A 14 -0.48 6.04 -8.99
N VAL A 15 -0.34 4.78 -8.58
CA VAL A 15 -1.44 3.91 -8.14
C VAL A 15 -1.17 3.54 -6.68
N VAL A 16 -2.20 3.63 -5.85
CA VAL A 16 -2.15 3.18 -4.45
C VAL A 16 -2.91 1.88 -4.33
N LEU A 17 -2.28 0.86 -3.75
CA LEU A 17 -2.89 -0.42 -3.43
C LEU A 17 -2.78 -0.64 -1.92
N GLY A 18 -3.90 -0.85 -1.24
CA GLY A 18 -3.91 -1.38 0.12
C GLY A 18 -3.88 -2.90 0.05
N VAL A 19 -3.00 -3.56 0.81
CA VAL A 19 -2.96 -5.03 0.86
C VAL A 19 -3.30 -5.48 2.28
N ALA A 20 -4.45 -6.12 2.46
CA ALA A 20 -4.81 -6.77 3.70
C ALA A 20 -4.05 -8.09 3.81
N VAL A 21 -3.11 -8.17 4.75
CA VAL A 21 -2.32 -9.36 5.06
C VAL A 21 -2.67 -9.86 6.46
N TRP A 22 -2.47 -11.17 6.70
CA TRP A 22 -2.72 -11.83 7.99
C TRP A 22 -4.12 -11.58 8.56
N ALA A 23 -5.11 -11.39 7.70
CA ALA A 23 -6.49 -11.22 8.14
C ALA A 23 -7.04 -12.57 8.60
N GLU A 24 -7.42 -12.66 9.86
CA GLU A 24 -8.11 -13.84 10.40
C GLU A 24 -9.56 -13.91 9.90
N GLY A 25 -10.18 -15.09 9.82
CA GLY A 25 -11.59 -15.27 9.44
C GLY A 25 -11.92 -14.81 8.01
N ASP A 26 -13.09 -14.19 7.79
CA ASP A 26 -13.45 -13.65 6.47
C ASP A 26 -12.68 -12.34 6.19
N ALA A 27 -11.53 -12.50 5.54
CA ALA A 27 -10.64 -11.40 5.16
C ALA A 27 -11.30 -10.43 4.15
N PHE A 28 -12.13 -10.93 3.23
CA PHE A 28 -12.80 -10.11 2.24
C PHE A 28 -13.90 -9.25 2.86
N GLN A 29 -14.68 -9.79 3.78
CA GLN A 29 -15.67 -9.01 4.52
C GLN A 29 -14.99 -7.90 5.33
N ARG A 30 -13.93 -8.22 6.08
CA ARG A 30 -13.18 -7.22 6.86
C ARG A 30 -12.59 -6.12 5.98
N ALA A 31 -12.02 -6.48 4.84
CA ALA A 31 -11.50 -5.51 3.88
C ALA A 31 -12.63 -4.61 3.34
N ARG A 32 -13.80 -5.16 2.99
CA ARG A 32 -14.96 -4.37 2.54
C ARG A 32 -15.46 -3.41 3.62
N GLU A 33 -15.56 -3.87 4.87
CA GLU A 33 -15.96 -3.03 6.01
C GLU A 33 -14.95 -1.90 6.25
N PHE A 34 -13.65 -2.19 6.17
CA PHE A 34 -12.60 -1.18 6.30
C PHE A 34 -12.68 -0.12 5.19
N VAL A 35 -12.87 -0.56 3.94
CA VAL A 35 -13.08 0.33 2.78
C VAL A 35 -14.29 1.23 3.00
N GLY A 36 -15.44 0.67 3.40
CA GLY A 36 -16.67 1.42 3.64
C GLY A 36 -16.53 2.42 4.79
N LYS A 37 -15.99 1.97 5.93
CA LYS A 37 -15.78 2.80 7.13
C LYS A 37 -14.88 4.00 6.86
N HIS A 38 -13.80 3.79 6.12
CA HIS A 38 -12.81 4.83 5.84
C HIS A 38 -13.04 5.56 4.50
N LYS A 39 -14.12 5.21 3.78
CA LYS A 39 -14.48 5.78 2.47
C LYS A 39 -13.32 5.75 1.48
N LEU A 40 -12.59 4.63 1.47
CA LEU A 40 -11.42 4.46 0.62
C LEU A 40 -11.85 4.35 -0.84
N THR A 41 -11.14 5.04 -1.72
CA THR A 41 -11.41 5.00 -3.17
C THR A 41 -10.25 4.44 -3.97
N TYR A 42 -9.11 4.14 -3.33
CA TYR A 42 -8.06 3.32 -3.90
C TYR A 42 -8.39 1.83 -3.74
N THR A 43 -7.80 1.00 -4.59
CA THR A 43 -8.03 -0.45 -4.59
C THR A 43 -7.44 -1.10 -3.34
N VAL A 44 -8.24 -1.93 -2.68
CA VAL A 44 -7.79 -2.79 -1.59
C VAL A 44 -7.80 -4.24 -2.06
N LEU A 45 -6.66 -4.91 -1.91
CA LEU A 45 -6.44 -6.31 -2.20
C LEU A 45 -6.43 -7.09 -0.88
N VAL A 46 -6.80 -8.36 -0.96
CA VAL A 46 -6.70 -9.31 0.15
C VAL A 46 -5.67 -10.35 -0.23
N ASP A 47 -4.67 -10.54 0.62
CA ASP A 47 -3.79 -11.70 0.52
C ASP A 47 -4.57 -12.93 0.99
N ALA A 48 -5.01 -13.74 0.03
CA ALA A 48 -5.80 -14.95 0.29
C ALA A 48 -4.94 -16.16 0.68
N SER A 49 -3.61 -16.00 0.77
CA SER A 49 -2.74 -17.07 1.25
C SER A 49 -2.86 -17.26 2.76
N GLU A 50 -2.88 -18.51 3.20
CA GLU A 50 -2.98 -18.85 4.63
C GLU A 50 -1.72 -18.45 5.43
N ASP A 51 -0.57 -18.40 4.76
CA ASP A 51 0.73 -18.10 5.37
C ASP A 51 1.17 -16.62 5.22
N GLY A 52 0.33 -15.77 4.62
CA GLY A 52 0.65 -14.36 4.38
C GLY A 52 1.83 -14.17 3.42
N LYS A 53 1.79 -14.90 2.29
CA LYS A 53 2.83 -14.92 1.26
C LYS A 53 3.25 -13.52 0.79
N VAL A 54 2.32 -12.56 0.65
CA VAL A 54 2.68 -11.19 0.24
C VAL A 54 3.50 -10.51 1.33
N ALA A 55 3.11 -10.68 2.60
CA ALA A 55 3.87 -10.15 3.73
C ALA A 55 5.29 -10.72 3.77
N GLN A 56 5.45 -12.03 3.53
CA GLN A 56 6.76 -12.68 3.47
C GLN A 56 7.64 -12.13 2.32
N LEU A 57 7.08 -12.02 1.11
CA LEU A 57 7.80 -11.53 -0.08
C LEU A 57 8.34 -10.11 0.08
N TYR A 58 7.62 -9.27 0.83
CA TYR A 58 8.02 -7.88 1.10
C TYR A 58 8.69 -7.70 2.48
N GLY A 59 9.01 -8.79 3.19
CA GLY A 59 9.67 -8.70 4.50
C GLY A 59 8.88 -7.90 5.54
N VAL A 60 7.54 -7.94 5.46
CA VAL A 60 6.66 -7.25 6.39
C VAL A 60 6.78 -7.91 7.76
N VAL A 61 7.16 -7.13 8.75
CA VAL A 61 7.26 -7.55 10.16
C VAL A 61 6.16 -6.94 11.05
N GLY A 62 5.41 -5.99 10.51
CA GLY A 62 4.33 -5.30 11.21
C GLY A 62 3.52 -4.40 10.28
N VAL A 63 2.26 -4.15 10.66
CA VAL A 63 1.35 -3.26 9.92
C VAL A 63 1.20 -1.92 10.66
N PRO A 64 1.21 -0.76 9.95
CA PRO A 64 1.40 -0.64 8.51
C PRO A 64 2.86 -0.88 8.10
N THR A 65 3.08 -1.35 6.86
CA THR A 65 4.35 -1.28 6.15
C THR A 65 4.08 -0.65 4.79
N ASN A 66 4.88 0.33 4.40
CA ASN A 66 4.69 1.08 3.16
C ASN A 66 5.80 0.74 2.17
N VAL A 67 5.42 0.51 0.91
CA VAL A 67 6.33 0.19 -0.18
C VAL A 67 6.08 1.12 -1.35
N VAL A 68 7.14 1.71 -1.91
CA VAL A 68 7.09 2.47 -3.16
C VAL A 68 7.87 1.71 -4.22
N ILE A 69 7.21 1.43 -5.34
CA ILE A 69 7.79 0.75 -6.50
C ILE A 69 7.87 1.78 -7.63
N GLY A 70 9.06 1.92 -8.21
CA GLY A 70 9.28 2.78 -9.37
C GLY A 70 8.61 2.25 -10.63
N LYS A 71 8.52 3.10 -11.66
CA LYS A 71 7.98 2.70 -12.98
C LYS A 71 8.76 1.57 -13.64
N ASP A 72 10.01 1.38 -13.24
CA ASP A 72 10.91 0.30 -13.66
C ASP A 72 10.72 -1.00 -12.84
N GLY A 73 9.72 -1.06 -11.97
CA GLY A 73 9.42 -2.23 -11.14
C GLY A 73 10.35 -2.42 -9.94
N LYS A 74 11.27 -1.48 -9.68
CA LYS A 74 12.22 -1.59 -8.56
C LYS A 74 11.71 -0.87 -7.32
N ILE A 75 11.96 -1.45 -6.14
CA ILE A 75 11.62 -0.82 -4.86
C ILE A 75 12.48 0.43 -4.66
N ARG A 76 11.82 1.54 -4.32
CA ARG A 76 12.42 2.85 -3.97
C ARG A 76 12.32 3.16 -2.48
N TYR A 77 11.37 2.52 -1.80
CA TYR A 77 11.13 2.70 -0.39
C TYR A 77 10.45 1.45 0.17
N LEU A 78 10.89 1.00 1.34
CA LEU A 78 10.27 -0.07 2.10
C LEU A 78 10.52 0.22 3.59
N LYS A 79 9.46 0.49 4.34
CA LYS A 79 9.58 0.82 5.77
C LYS A 79 8.34 0.38 6.54
N ALA A 80 8.57 -0.26 7.69
CA ALA A 80 7.54 -0.54 8.68
C ALA A 80 7.16 0.74 9.44
N GLY A 81 5.91 0.82 9.88
CA GLY A 81 5.31 2.04 10.42
C GLY A 81 4.90 3.03 9.33
N PHE A 82 4.53 4.23 9.76
CA PHE A 82 4.11 5.30 8.88
C PHE A 82 5.03 6.51 9.03
N ASP A 83 5.69 6.88 7.94
CA ASP A 83 6.61 8.00 7.84
C ASP A 83 6.21 8.79 6.58
N GLU A 84 5.43 9.84 6.80
CA GLU A 84 4.77 10.60 5.75
C GLU A 84 5.78 11.29 4.83
N GLU A 85 6.79 11.94 5.41
CA GLU A 85 7.81 12.68 4.66
C GLU A 85 8.65 11.75 3.80
N GLY A 86 9.12 10.64 4.38
CA GLY A 86 9.90 9.63 3.66
C GLY A 86 9.11 9.01 2.50
N LEU A 87 7.84 8.68 2.74
CA LEU A 87 6.96 8.11 1.72
C LEU A 87 6.68 9.10 0.58
N LYS A 88 6.37 10.36 0.91
CA LYS A 88 6.12 11.41 -0.06
C LYS A 88 7.34 11.67 -0.94
N LYS A 89 8.52 11.80 -0.33
CA LYS A 89 9.79 11.98 -1.03
C LYS A 89 10.07 10.82 -2.00
N ALA A 90 9.89 9.59 -1.55
CA ALA A 90 10.11 8.41 -2.38
C ALA A 90 9.17 8.35 -3.60
N ILE A 91 7.90 8.74 -3.45
CA ILE A 91 6.94 8.82 -4.57
C ILE A 91 7.40 9.89 -5.57
N GLU A 92 7.76 11.08 -5.10
CA GLU A 92 8.19 12.18 -5.97
C GLU A 92 9.48 11.85 -6.72
N GLU A 93 10.43 11.17 -6.08
CA GLU A 93 11.64 10.66 -6.73
C GLU A 93 11.31 9.57 -7.76
N ALA A 94 10.44 8.63 -7.43
CA ALA A 94 9.99 7.57 -8.34
C ALA A 94 9.28 8.12 -9.60
N LEU A 95 8.63 9.27 -9.50
CA LEU A 95 7.97 9.93 -10.63
C LEU A 95 8.93 10.64 -11.58
N LYS A 96 10.08 11.12 -11.09
CA LYS A 96 11.09 11.86 -11.87
C LYS A 96 11.91 10.98 -12.81
N VAL A 97 12.05 9.69 -12.50
CA VAL A 97 12.84 8.77 -13.31
C VAL A 97 12.06 8.45 -14.60
N GLN A 98 12.60 8.87 -15.74
CA GLN A 98 12.22 8.49 -17.10
C GLN A 98 13.16 7.40 -17.60
#